data_AF-A0A662G4X4-F1
#
_entry.id   AF-A0A662G4X4-F1
#
_cell.length_a   1.000
_cell.length_b   1.000
_cell.length_c   1.000
_cell.angle_alpha   90.00
_cell.angle_beta   90.00
_cell.angle_gamma   90.00
#
_symmetry.space_group_name_H-M   'P 1'
#
loop_
_entity.id
_entity.type
_entity.pdbx_description
1 polymer ?
#
loop_
_entity_poly.entity_id
_entity_poly.type
_entity_poly.pdbx_seq_one_letter_code
_entity_poly.pdbx_strand_id
1 'polypeptide(L)' 'LIRVVLLSGTVALLIVLPASYLLAFFTFKMGLDPDDYVNPVVSSLSDLVMTVCLFSIGLLLVDWQ' A
#
# COMPACT_ATOMS: atom_id res chain seq x y z
N LEU A 1 -15.38 4.61 -12.35
CA LEU A 1 -14.38 5.34 -11.54
C LEU A 1 -14.49 5.08 -10.03
N ILE A 2 -15.60 5.43 -9.35
CA ILE A 2 -15.74 5.22 -7.89
C ILE A 2 -15.51 3.77 -7.46
N ARG A 3 -16.02 2.80 -8.24
CA ARG A 3 -15.82 1.36 -8.00
C ARG A 3 -14.34 0.96 -8.07
N VAL A 4 -13.59 1.50 -9.03
CA VAL A 4 -12.15 1.25 -9.18
C VAL A 4 -11.42 1.76 -7.94
N VAL A 5 -11.67 3.01 -7.54
CA VAL A 5 -11.02 3.61 -6.37
C VAL A 5 -11.31 2.81 -5.08
N LEU A 6 -12.57 2.44 -4.84
CA LEU A 6 -12.96 1.70 -3.64
C LEU A 6 -12.34 0.30 -3.60
N LEU A 7 -12.36 -0.43 -4.72
CA LEU A 7 -11.77 -1.76 -4.81
C LEU A 7 -10.24 -1.70 -4.67
N SER A 8 -9.58 -0.78 -5.37
CA SER A 8 -8.13 -0.58 -5.27
C SER A 8 -7.71 -0.22 -3.86
N GLY A 9 -8.43 0.71 -3.20
CA GLY A 9 -8.16 1.08 -1.81
C GLY A 9 -8.36 -0.10 -0.85
N THR A 10 -9.41 -0.90 -1.03
CA THR A 10 -9.67 -2.07 -0.17
C THR A 10 -8.57 -3.12 -0.31
N VAL A 11 -8.16 -3.44 -1.54
CA VAL A 11 -7.08 -4.40 -1.80
C VAL A 11 -5.74 -3.85 -1.29
N ALA A 12 -5.44 -2.58 -1.54
CA ALA A 12 -4.22 -1.95 -1.05
C ALA A 12 -4.13 -1.96 0.47
N LEU A 13 -5.22 -1.66 1.18
CA LEU A 13 -5.27 -1.70 2.65
C LEU A 13 -4.96 -3.09 3.20
N LEU A 14 -5.49 -4.16 2.58
CA LEU A 14 -5.21 -5.53 3.00
C LEU A 14 -3.73 -5.92 2.88
N ILE A 15 -2.99 -5.25 2.00
CA ILE A 15 -1.55 -5.48 1.79
C ILE A 15 -0.72 -4.57 2.69
N VAL A 16 -1.03 -3.28 2.73
CA VAL A 16 -0.24 -2.26 3.44
C VAL A 16 -0.35 -2.44 4.95
N LEU A 17 -1.54 -2.73 5.51
CA LEU A 17 -1.71 -2.88 6.96
C LEU A 17 -0.78 -3.93 7.59
N PRO A 18 -0.76 -5.20 7.13
CA PRO A 18 0.16 -6.19 7.69
C PRO A 18 1.63 -5.84 7.39
N ALA A 19 1.92 -5.26 6.22
CA ALA A 19 3.29 -4.85 5.88
C ALA A 19 3.80 -3.73 6.82
N SER A 20 2.98 -2.73 7.12
CA SER A 20 3.30 -1.66 8.07
C SER A 20 3.53 -2.20 9.48
N TYR A 21 2.69 -3.14 9.93
CA TYR A 21 2.89 -3.79 11.22
C TYR A 21 4.21 -4.56 11.28
N LEU A 22 4.49 -5.39 10.26
CA LEU A 22 5.74 -6.16 10.20
C LEU A 22 6.95 -5.24 10.16
N LEU A 23 6.91 -4.18 9.36
CA LEU A 23 8.02 -3.23 9.27
C LEU A 23 8.25 -2.55 10.62
N ALA A 24 7.22 -2.03 11.28
CA ALA A 24 7.34 -1.44 12.60
C ALA A 24 7.91 -2.42 13.63
N PHE A 25 7.44 -3.68 13.61
CA PHE A 25 7.94 -4.73 14.48
C PHE A 25 9.43 -5.02 14.27
N PHE A 26 9.88 -5.14 13.02
CA PHE A 26 11.29 -5.38 12.71
C PHE A 26 12.16 -4.16 13.05
N THR A 27 11.73 -2.94 12.70
CA THR A 27 12.46 -1.70 13.04
C THR A 27 12.65 -1.58 14.55
N PHE A 28 11.59 -1.84 15.33
CA PHE A 28 11.68 -1.87 16.79
C PHE A 28 12.66 -2.93 17.28
N LYS A 29 12.60 -4.15 16.74
CA LYS A 29 13.49 -5.25 17.12
C LYS A 29 14.96 -4.98 16.79
N MET A 30 15.23 -4.15 15.79
CA MET A 30 16.58 -3.73 15.40
C MET A 30 17.08 -2.52 16.21
N GLY A 31 16.24 -1.92 17.07
CA GLY A 31 16.59 -0.73 17.85
C GLY A 31 16.71 0.54 17.00
N LEU A 32 16.10 0.54 15.82
CA LEU A 32 16.11 1.67 14.88
C LEU A 32 14.95 2.64 15.20
N ASP A 33 15.14 3.92 14.87
CA ASP A 33 14.09 4.93 15.04
C ASP A 33 13.00 4.76 13.95
N PRO A 34 11.73 4.50 14.30
CA PRO A 34 10.67 4.36 13.32
C PRO A 34 10.44 5.60 12.44
N ASP A 35 10.79 6.80 12.88
CA ASP A 35 10.63 8.01 12.04
C ASP A 35 11.62 8.04 10.89
N ASP A 36 12.82 7.49 11.07
CA ASP A 36 13.86 7.40 10.03
C ASP A 36 13.64 6.24 9.05
N TYR A 37 12.95 5.18 9.48
CA TYR A 37 12.81 3.94 8.68
C TYR A 37 11.37 3.57 8.34
N VAL A 38 10.46 3.52 9.32
CA VAL A 38 9.08 3.03 9.11
C VAL A 38 8.30 4.03 8.27
N ASN A 39 8.30 5.31 8.62
CA ASN A 39 7.56 6.34 7.90
C ASN A 39 7.91 6.43 6.41
N PRO A 40 9.19 6.62 6.02
CA PRO A 40 9.54 6.76 4.60
C PRO A 40 9.28 5.47 3.80
N VAL A 41 9.50 4.30 4.40
CA VAL A 41 9.28 3.00 3.73
C VAL A 41 7.79 2.69 3.60
N VAL A 42 6.98 2.89 4.64
CA VAL A 42 5.52 2.66 4.58
C VAL A 42 4.86 3.61 3.59
N SER A 43 5.24 4.90 3.56
CA SER A 43 4.68 5.84 2.59
C SER A 43 4.98 5.39 1.16
N SER A 44 6.25 5.10 0.85
CA SER A 44 6.67 4.67 -0.48
C SER A 44 6.04 3.34 -0.88
N LEU A 45 5.92 2.39 0.06
CA LEU A 45 5.26 1.10 -0.16
C LEU A 45 3.77 1.27 -0.43
N SER A 46 3.10 2.13 0.34
CA SER A 46 1.68 2.44 0.16
C SER A 46 1.42 3.07 -1.21
N ASP A 47 2.25 4.02 -1.63
CA ASP A 47 2.15 4.67 -2.94
C ASP A 47 2.34 3.66 -4.09
N LEU A 48 3.34 2.78 -3.96
CA LEU A 48 3.59 1.71 -4.93
C LEU A 48 2.40 0.76 -5.02
N VAL A 49 1.93 0.23 -3.88
CA VAL A 49 0.82 -0.73 -3.82
C VAL A 49 -0.46 -0.10 -4.36
N MET A 50 -0.77 1.14 -3.98
CA MET A 50 -1.96 1.86 -4.47
C MET A 50 -1.88 2.10 -5.98
N THR A 51 -0.72 2.50 -6.49
CA THR A 51 -0.49 2.69 -7.93
C THR A 51 -0.72 1.39 -8.71
N VAL A 52 -0.16 0.28 -8.23
CA VAL A 52 -0.34 -1.04 -8.84
C VAL A 52 -1.81 -1.47 -8.79
N CYS A 53 -2.50 -1.28 -7.65
CA CYS A 53 -3.91 -1.63 -7.50
C CYS A 53 -4.83 -0.77 -8.37
N LEU A 54 -4.56 0.52 -8.51
CA LEU A 54 -5.33 1.41 -9.40
C LEU A 54 -5.12 1.02 -10.86
N PHE A 55 -3.87 0.77 -11.26
CA PHE A 55 -3.55 0.38 -12.63
C PHE A 55 -4.17 -0.97 -13.00
N SER A 56 -3.98 -1.99 -12.18
CA SER A 56 -4.48 -3.35 -12.45
C SER A 56 -6.01 -3.43 -12.44
N ILE A 57 -6.68 -2.85 -11.44
CA ILE A 57 -8.15 -2.87 -11.37
C ILE A 57 -8.77 -1.95 -12.41
N GLY A 58 -8.14 -0.81 -12.70
CA GLY A 58 -8.54 0.07 -13.79
C GLY A 58 -8.48 -0.65 -15.14
N LEU A 59 -7.39 -1.38 -15.41
CA LEU A 59 -7.24 -2.17 -16.63
C LEU A 59 -8.33 -3.25 -16.77
N LEU A 60 -8.72 -3.89 -15.66
CA LEU A 60 -9.70 -4.99 -15.65
C LEU A 60 -11.17 -4.54 -15.72
N LEU A 61 -11.51 -3.40 -15.12
CA LEU A 61 -12.91 -2.97 -14.93
C LEU A 61 -13.33 -1.80 -15.79
N VAL A 62 -12.39 -1.10 -16.44
CA VAL A 62 -12.72 -0.04 -17.40
C VAL A 62 -12.83 -0.67 -18.77
N ASP A 63 -14.04 -0.63 -19.35
CA ASP A 63 -14.24 -1.01 -20.74
C ASP A 63 -13.60 0.05 -21.64
N TRP A 64 -12.56 -0.34 -22.38
CA TRP A 64 -11.74 0.54 -23.23
C TRP A 64 -12.34 0.78 -24.63
N GLN A 65 -13.66 0.76 -24.77
CA GLN A 65 -14.35 1.09 -26.03
C GLN A 65 -14.50 2.60 -26.18
#